data_AF-A0A5E4U453-F1
#
_entry.id   AF-A0A5E4U453-F1
#
_cell.length_a   1.000
_cell.length_b   1.000
_cell.length_c   1.000
_cell.angle_alpha   90.00
_cell.angle_beta   90.00
_cell.angle_gamma   90.00
#
_symmetry.space_group_name_H-M   'P 1'
#
loop_
_entity.id
_entity.type
_entity.pdbx_description
1 polymer ?
#
loop_
_entity_poly.entity_id
_entity_poly.type
_entity_poly.pdbx_seq_one_letter_code
_entity_poly.pdbx_strand_id
1 'polypeptide(L)'
;MYPGAKLTWRWRADSMPISADIRTKRFDDAPVRIALAFDGDPAKLTVQDHMHRELAKLVSGRELPFATLMYTWGDDKFAADEVVENPYTSRIRSVVVERGDVNLGKWRTYSRDVAKDYERAFGEPPGRLIGIAIMSDGDNTQSKFTAWYGDIRLETDGVPTTTAAK
;
A
#
# COMPACT_ATOMS: atom_id res chain seq x y z
N MET A 1 3.28 -0.97 -16.44
CA MET A 1 1.91 -0.66 -15.96
C MET A 1 0.95 -0.40 -17.10
N TYR A 2 -0.35 -0.55 -16.83
CA TYR A 2 -1.40 -0.16 -17.76
C TYR A 2 -1.50 1.38 -17.79
N PRO A 3 -1.38 2.04 -18.96
CA PRO A 3 -1.63 3.47 -19.08
C PRO A 3 -3.02 3.83 -18.53
N GLY A 4 -3.10 4.96 -17.81
CA GLY A 4 -4.36 5.42 -17.23
C GLY A 4 -4.94 4.52 -16.14
N ALA A 5 -4.15 3.62 -15.55
CA ALA A 5 -4.62 2.77 -14.44
C ALA A 5 -5.07 3.62 -13.24
N LYS A 6 -6.37 3.63 -12.99
CA LYS A 6 -7.01 4.38 -11.92
C LYS A 6 -7.65 3.44 -10.92
N LEU A 7 -7.24 3.56 -9.67
CA LEU A 7 -7.89 2.85 -8.57
C LEU A 7 -8.89 3.79 -7.89
N THR A 8 -10.16 3.41 -7.90
CA THR A 8 -11.23 4.09 -7.17
C THR A 8 -11.75 3.17 -6.07
N TRP A 9 -11.82 3.66 -4.84
CA TRP A 9 -12.34 2.87 -3.73
C TRP A 9 -13.12 3.71 -2.73
N ARG A 10 -13.86 3.04 -1.86
CA ARG A 10 -14.39 3.66 -0.64
C ARG A 10 -14.12 2.83 0.60
N TRP A 11 -13.90 3.51 1.71
CA TRP A 11 -13.75 2.88 3.00
C TRP A 11 -14.37 3.72 4.12
N ARG A 12 -14.47 3.14 5.31
CA ARG A 12 -14.84 3.80 6.56
C ARG A 12 -14.07 3.14 7.69
N ALA A 13 -13.50 3.94 8.59
CA ALA A 13 -12.95 3.49 9.85
C ALA A 13 -13.82 4.05 11.00
N ASP A 14 -14.11 3.23 12.00
CA ASP A 14 -14.89 3.66 13.16
C ASP A 14 -14.02 4.24 14.28
N SER A 15 -12.75 3.86 14.34
CA SER A 15 -11.75 4.42 15.26
C SER A 15 -10.33 4.25 14.72
N MET A 16 -9.39 5.03 15.25
CA MET A 16 -7.95 4.88 14.99
C MET A 16 -7.31 3.86 15.95
N PRO A 17 -6.27 3.12 15.53
CA PRO A 17 -5.43 2.38 16.46
C PRO A 17 -4.70 3.35 17.40
N ILE A 18 -4.62 2.99 18.68
CA ILE A 18 -4.05 3.85 19.72
C ILE A 18 -2.55 3.97 19.50
N SER A 19 -2.05 5.21 19.50
CA SER A 19 -0.62 5.51 19.35
C SER A 19 0.02 5.01 18.05
N ALA A 20 -0.80 4.74 17.02
CA ALA A 20 -0.31 4.33 15.70
C ALA A 20 0.72 5.34 15.17
N ASP A 21 1.82 4.82 14.63
CA ASP A 21 2.83 5.57 13.88
C ASP A 21 3.53 4.61 12.91
N ILE A 22 3.07 4.65 11.66
CA ILE A 22 3.52 3.78 10.56
C ILE A 22 4.99 3.96 10.17
N ARG A 23 5.69 4.95 10.75
CA ARG A 23 7.14 5.13 10.60
C ARG A 23 7.94 4.21 11.53
N THR A 24 7.28 3.55 12.47
CA THR A 24 7.94 2.76 13.52
C THR A 24 7.42 1.34 13.57
N LYS A 25 8.34 0.36 13.67
CA LYS A 25 7.99 -1.08 13.72
C LYS A 25 7.00 -1.45 14.82
N ARG A 26 7.07 -0.73 15.95
CA ARG A 26 6.28 -1.03 17.15
C ARG A 26 4.83 -0.53 17.03
N PHE A 27 4.57 0.43 16.16
CA PHE A 27 3.28 1.10 16.07
C PHE A 27 2.76 1.15 14.62
N ASP A 28 3.18 0.22 13.76
CA ASP A 28 2.85 0.19 12.31
C ASP A 28 1.45 -0.35 12.01
N ASP A 29 0.45 0.19 12.68
CA ASP A 29 -0.97 -0.12 12.48
C ASP A 29 -1.70 1.02 11.77
N ALA A 30 -2.73 0.67 11.01
CA ALA A 30 -3.70 1.60 10.44
C ALA A 30 -5.09 0.95 10.39
N PRO A 31 -6.17 1.74 10.51
CA PRO A 31 -7.49 1.15 10.49
C PRO A 31 -7.85 0.55 9.14
N VAL A 32 -7.33 1.13 8.05
CA VAL A 32 -7.54 0.65 6.68
C VAL A 32 -6.33 0.90 5.80
N ARG A 33 -6.05 -0.09 4.94
CA ARG A 33 -4.99 -0.08 3.92
C ARG A 33 -5.48 -0.77 2.65
N ILE A 34 -5.10 -0.24 1.49
CA ILE A 34 -5.12 -0.96 0.22
C ILE A 34 -3.68 -1.07 -0.29
N ALA A 35 -3.19 -2.29 -0.45
CA ALA A 35 -1.85 -2.58 -0.93
C ALA A 35 -1.88 -3.05 -2.38
N LEU A 36 -1.04 -2.44 -3.21
CA LEU A 36 -0.82 -2.77 -4.60
C LEU A 36 0.57 -3.38 -4.75
N ALA A 37 0.63 -4.65 -5.15
CA ALA A 37 1.86 -5.40 -5.30
C ALA A 37 2.33 -5.39 -6.76
N PHE A 38 3.59 -5.05 -6.99
CA PHE A 38 4.20 -4.93 -8.32
C PHE A 38 5.34 -5.93 -8.51
N ASP A 39 5.43 -6.50 -9.71
CA ASP A 39 6.66 -7.15 -10.15
C ASP A 39 7.72 -6.10 -10.56
N GLY A 40 8.93 -6.58 -10.79
CA GLY A 40 10.07 -5.74 -11.14
C GLY A 40 11.36 -6.56 -11.19
N ASP A 41 12.46 -5.89 -11.51
CA ASP A 41 13.77 -6.52 -11.67
C ASP A 41 14.50 -6.62 -10.32
N PRO A 42 14.70 -7.83 -9.76
CA PRO A 42 15.40 -8.00 -8.49
C PRO A 42 16.83 -7.45 -8.48
N ALA A 43 17.48 -7.32 -9.64
CA ALA A 43 18.83 -6.74 -9.75
C ALA A 43 18.88 -5.25 -9.38
N LYS A 44 17.73 -4.55 -9.39
CA LYS A 44 17.61 -3.15 -8.96
C LYS A 44 17.44 -2.99 -7.44
N LEU A 45 17.33 -4.08 -6.70
CA LEU A 45 17.19 -4.03 -5.24
C LEU A 45 18.52 -3.62 -4.60
N THR A 46 18.42 -2.88 -3.49
CA THR A 46 19.59 -2.69 -2.62
C THR A 46 19.97 -4.04 -1.98
N VAL A 47 21.22 -4.17 -1.52
CA VAL A 47 21.67 -5.39 -0.82
C VAL A 47 20.78 -5.68 0.40
N GLN A 48 20.37 -4.63 1.12
CA GLN A 48 19.47 -4.76 2.28
C GLN A 48 18.08 -5.26 1.89
N ASP A 49 17.48 -4.71 0.82
CA ASP A 49 16.16 -5.15 0.36
C ASP A 49 16.21 -6.59 -0.19
N HIS A 50 17.29 -6.94 -0.90
CA HIS A 50 17.50 -8.30 -1.37
C HIS A 50 17.59 -9.28 -0.20
N MET A 51 18.38 -8.96 0.83
CA MET A 51 18.49 -9.78 2.03
C MET A 51 17.14 -9.93 2.75
N HIS A 52 16.40 -8.82 2.92
CA HIS A 52 15.07 -8.84 3.54
C HIS A 52 14.11 -9.73 2.76
N ARG A 53 14.14 -9.64 1.42
CA ARG A 53 13.31 -10.44 0.52
C ARG A 53 13.59 -11.93 0.65
N GLU A 54 14.86 -12.33 0.66
CA GLU A 54 15.23 -13.75 0.81
C GLU A 54 14.83 -14.30 2.19
N LEU A 55 15.04 -13.54 3.26
CA LEU A 55 14.62 -13.93 4.61
C LEU A 55 13.09 -14.11 4.69
N ALA A 56 12.34 -13.16 4.14
CA ALA A 56 10.88 -13.25 4.12
C ALA A 56 10.37 -14.41 3.26
N LYS A 57 11.05 -14.74 2.15
CA LYS A 57 10.75 -15.91 1.32
C LYS A 57 10.97 -17.21 2.09
N LEU A 58 12.06 -17.32 2.86
CA LEU A 58 12.34 -18.51 3.68
C LEU A 58 11.27 -18.73 4.76
N VAL A 59 10.78 -17.66 5.40
CA VAL A 59 9.78 -17.75 6.47
C VAL A 59 8.37 -17.98 5.90
N SER A 60 7.99 -17.26 4.85
CA SER A 60 6.62 -17.32 4.29
C SER A 60 6.41 -18.43 3.26
N GLY A 61 7.49 -18.97 2.69
CA GLY A 61 7.45 -19.89 1.56
C GLY A 61 6.98 -19.25 0.24
N ARG A 62 6.84 -17.92 0.18
CA ARG A 62 6.30 -17.19 -0.98
C ARG A 62 7.30 -16.18 -1.51
N GLU A 63 7.26 -15.96 -2.81
CA GLU A 63 8.01 -14.84 -3.39
C GLU A 63 7.35 -13.53 -3.01
N LEU A 64 8.13 -12.61 -2.44
CA LEU A 64 7.66 -11.26 -2.22
C LEU A 64 7.64 -10.46 -3.53
N PRO A 65 6.66 -9.55 -3.69
CA PRO A 65 6.66 -8.60 -4.79
C PRO A 65 7.94 -7.77 -4.79
N PHE A 66 8.27 -7.18 -5.95
CA PHE A 66 9.41 -6.27 -6.07
C PHE A 66 9.17 -4.99 -5.28
N ALA A 67 7.95 -4.46 -5.33
CA ALA A 67 7.52 -3.28 -4.60
C ALA A 67 6.05 -3.36 -4.21
N THR A 68 5.69 -2.72 -3.09
CA THR A 68 4.29 -2.57 -2.65
C THR A 68 3.99 -1.10 -2.38
N LEU A 69 3.01 -0.55 -3.09
CA LEU A 69 2.44 0.77 -2.81
C LEU A 69 1.19 0.59 -1.97
N MET A 70 1.11 1.25 -0.81
CA MET A 70 -0.05 1.20 0.07
C MET A 70 -0.77 2.54 0.09
N TYR A 71 -2.09 2.53 0.04
CA TYR A 71 -2.93 3.67 0.41
C TYR A 71 -3.41 3.47 1.84
N THR A 72 -3.11 4.42 2.72
CA THR A 72 -3.24 4.24 4.18
C THR A 72 -4.01 5.40 4.80
N TRP A 73 -4.86 5.09 5.80
CA TRP A 73 -5.41 6.09 6.72
C TRP A 73 -4.45 6.27 7.90
N GLY A 74 -3.77 7.42 7.96
CA GLY A 74 -2.77 7.73 8.99
C GLY A 74 -3.35 8.45 10.21
N ASP A 75 -2.53 8.61 11.26
CA ASP A 75 -2.86 9.52 12.36
C ASP A 75 -2.79 11.00 11.93
N ASP A 76 -3.10 11.92 12.84
CA ASP A 76 -3.15 13.36 12.58
C ASP A 76 -1.75 14.02 12.44
N LYS A 77 -0.67 13.30 12.76
CA LYS A 77 0.71 13.79 12.66
C LYS A 77 1.24 13.79 11.23
N PHE A 78 0.61 13.01 10.34
CA PHE A 78 0.99 12.93 8.93
C PHE A 78 0.43 14.10 8.13
N ALA A 79 1.13 14.49 7.07
CA ALA A 79 0.57 15.37 6.04
C ALA A 79 -0.33 14.58 5.08
N ALA A 80 -1.29 15.27 4.47
CA ALA A 80 -2.06 14.68 3.38
C ALA A 80 -1.13 14.38 2.19
N ASP A 81 -1.33 13.23 1.55
CA ASP A 81 -0.53 12.71 0.44
C ASP A 81 0.96 12.44 0.77
N GLU A 82 1.31 12.45 2.05
CA GLU A 82 2.66 12.10 2.50
C GLU A 82 3.01 10.68 2.07
N VAL A 83 4.22 10.50 1.53
CA VAL A 83 4.80 9.20 1.23
C VAL A 83 5.67 8.79 2.42
N VAL A 84 5.31 7.69 3.06
CA VAL A 84 5.99 7.16 4.23
C VAL A 84 6.71 5.86 3.87
N GLU A 85 7.99 5.80 4.22
CA GLU A 85 8.80 4.60 4.08
C GLU A 85 8.44 3.58 5.16
N ASN A 86 8.29 2.31 4.78
CA ASN A 86 8.12 1.25 5.76
C ASN A 86 9.43 1.02 6.55
N PRO A 87 9.36 0.81 7.87
CA PRO A 87 10.55 0.67 8.71
C PRO A 87 11.32 -0.66 8.53
N TYR A 88 10.80 -1.63 7.77
CA TYR A 88 11.47 -2.91 7.49
C TYR A 88 12.18 -2.94 6.15
N THR A 89 11.62 -2.30 5.11
CA THR A 89 12.17 -2.30 3.75
C THR A 89 11.79 -1.03 3.00
N SER A 90 12.69 -0.58 2.13
CA SER A 90 12.40 0.56 1.25
C SER A 90 11.39 0.21 0.13
N ARG A 91 11.11 -1.08 -0.06
CA ARG A 91 10.22 -1.59 -1.12
C ARG A 91 8.75 -1.61 -0.74
N ILE A 92 8.41 -1.11 0.44
CA ILE A 92 7.05 -0.80 0.83
C ILE A 92 6.96 0.70 1.08
N ARG A 93 6.01 1.35 0.41
CA ARG A 93 5.74 2.79 0.54
C ARG A 93 4.26 3.00 0.79
N SER A 94 3.93 3.75 1.84
CA SER A 94 2.56 4.14 2.16
C SER A 94 2.29 5.57 1.72
N VAL A 95 1.17 5.81 1.05
CA VAL A 95 0.64 7.14 0.75
C VAL A 95 -0.51 7.42 1.72
N VAL A 96 -0.39 8.48 2.51
CA VAL A 96 -1.42 8.89 3.48
C VAL A 96 -2.55 9.62 2.76
N VAL A 97 -3.62 8.89 2.43
CA VAL A 97 -4.76 9.41 1.66
C VAL A 97 -5.86 10.01 2.54
N GLU A 98 -5.87 9.66 3.82
CA GLU A 98 -6.79 10.17 4.85
C GLU A 98 -6.04 10.19 6.17
N ARG A 99 -6.42 11.11 7.06
CA ARG A 99 -5.68 11.32 8.31
C ARG A 99 -6.56 11.76 9.46
N GLY A 100 -6.14 11.39 10.65
CA GLY A 100 -6.78 11.80 11.90
C GLY A 100 -8.22 11.30 12.04
N ASP A 101 -8.95 11.95 12.93
CA ASP A 101 -10.25 11.49 13.42
C ASP A 101 -11.48 12.17 12.78
N VAL A 102 -11.28 13.28 12.07
CA VAL A 102 -12.35 14.14 11.51
C VAL A 102 -13.35 13.37 10.64
N ASN A 103 -12.88 12.35 9.92
CA ASN A 103 -13.68 11.56 8.98
C ASN A 103 -14.08 10.17 9.51
N LEU A 104 -13.78 9.84 10.77
CA LEU A 104 -14.22 8.57 11.36
C LEU A 104 -15.74 8.44 11.35
N GLY A 105 -16.21 7.20 11.21
CA GLY A 105 -17.65 6.88 11.10
C GLY A 105 -18.30 7.26 9.77
N LYS A 106 -17.55 7.87 8.83
CA LYS A 106 -18.07 8.31 7.52
C LYS A 106 -17.46 7.48 6.40
N TRP A 107 -18.28 7.16 5.40
CA TRP A 107 -17.77 6.63 4.14
C TRP A 107 -17.02 7.72 3.38
N ARG A 108 -15.82 7.39 2.94
CA ARG A 108 -14.97 8.26 2.12
C ARG A 108 -14.62 7.55 0.82
N THR A 109 -14.59 8.29 -0.27
CA THR A 109 -14.27 7.78 -1.60
C THR A 109 -13.01 8.46 -2.11
N TYR A 110 -12.09 7.67 -2.66
CA TYR A 110 -10.83 8.13 -3.23
C TYR A 110 -10.68 7.57 -4.64
N SER A 111 -9.94 8.29 -5.46
CA SER A 111 -9.62 7.89 -6.83
C SER A 111 -8.21 8.34 -7.15
N ARG A 112 -7.33 7.41 -7.50
CA ARG A 112 -5.89 7.64 -7.64
C ARG A 112 -5.35 7.08 -8.95
N ASP A 113 -4.42 7.82 -9.53
CA ASP A 113 -3.57 7.34 -10.61
C ASP A 113 -2.44 6.51 -9.99
N VAL A 114 -2.48 5.20 -10.24
CA VAL A 114 -1.57 4.24 -9.60
C VAL A 114 -0.14 4.45 -10.10
N ALA A 115 0.04 4.75 -11.39
CA ALA A 115 1.37 4.89 -11.96
C ALA A 115 2.05 6.15 -11.42
N LYS A 116 1.31 7.27 -11.39
CA LYS A 116 1.81 8.53 -10.85
C LYS A 116 2.15 8.47 -9.37
N ASP A 117 1.31 7.79 -8.57
CA ASP A 117 1.61 7.61 -7.15
C ASP A 117 2.82 6.70 -6.92
N TYR A 118 2.96 5.64 -7.71
CA TYR A 118 4.13 4.78 -7.65
C TYR A 118 5.41 5.54 -7.99
N GLU A 119 5.42 6.29 -9.10
CA GLU A 119 6.57 7.10 -9.52
C GLU A 119 6.94 8.14 -8.46
N ARG A 120 5.95 8.79 -7.82
CA ARG A 120 6.21 9.68 -6.69
C ARG A 120 6.85 8.96 -5.51
N ALA A 121 6.43 7.72 -5.23
CA ALA A 121 6.86 6.99 -4.06
C ALA A 121 8.22 6.29 -4.21
N PHE A 122 8.56 5.85 -5.41
CA PHE A 122 9.75 5.03 -5.69
C PHE A 122 10.77 5.69 -6.62
N GLY A 123 10.40 6.79 -7.30
CA GLY A 123 11.29 7.51 -8.23
C GLY A 123 11.55 6.79 -9.55
N GLU A 124 10.84 5.69 -9.83
CA GLU A 124 10.94 4.92 -11.07
C GLU A 124 9.55 4.45 -11.54
N PRO A 125 9.37 4.15 -12.83
CA PRO A 125 8.09 3.66 -13.32
C PRO A 125 7.77 2.27 -12.73
N PRO A 126 6.50 2.00 -12.40
CA PRO A 126 6.07 0.70 -11.91
C PRO A 126 6.16 -0.44 -12.94
N GLY A 127 6.50 -1.63 -12.44
CA GLY A 127 6.34 -2.89 -13.14
C GLY A 127 4.87 -3.28 -13.34
N ARG A 128 4.59 -4.54 -13.59
CA ARG A 128 3.21 -5.03 -13.73
C ARG A 128 2.60 -5.19 -12.34
N LEU A 129 1.35 -4.73 -12.19
CA LEU A 129 0.55 -5.02 -11.01
C LEU A 129 0.25 -6.52 -10.96
N ILE A 130 0.64 -7.18 -9.88
CA ILE A 130 0.49 -8.64 -9.69
C ILE A 130 -0.48 -9.00 -8.58
N GLY A 131 -0.93 -8.03 -7.78
CA GLY A 131 -1.91 -8.27 -6.74
C GLY A 131 -2.45 -6.99 -6.11
N ILE A 132 -3.66 -7.11 -5.56
CA ILE A 132 -4.29 -6.10 -4.72
C ILE A 132 -4.70 -6.80 -3.43
N ALA A 133 -4.36 -6.22 -2.29
CA ALA A 133 -4.77 -6.68 -0.98
C ALA A 133 -5.41 -5.53 -0.19
N ILE A 134 -6.32 -5.87 0.71
CA ILE A 134 -6.87 -4.95 1.70
C ILE A 134 -6.46 -5.42 3.09
N MET A 135 -6.22 -4.49 4.00
CA MET A 135 -5.68 -4.82 5.32
C MET A 135 -6.15 -3.83 6.37
N SER A 136 -6.56 -4.38 7.50
CA SER A 136 -6.86 -3.64 8.72
C SER A 136 -6.03 -4.26 9.83
N ASP A 137 -5.07 -3.53 10.35
CA ASP A 137 -4.08 -4.04 11.30
C ASP A 137 -4.10 -3.27 12.62
N GLY A 138 -4.07 -4.04 13.70
CA GLY A 138 -4.17 -3.58 15.07
C GLY A 138 -3.32 -4.42 16.03
N ASP A 139 -2.45 -5.28 15.51
CA ASP A 139 -1.67 -6.23 16.29
C ASP A 139 -0.44 -5.57 16.93
N ASN A 140 0.18 -4.58 16.29
CA ASN A 140 1.33 -3.88 16.85
C ASN A 140 0.95 -3.00 18.07
N THR A 141 -0.17 -2.30 17.97
CA THR A 141 -0.73 -1.44 19.02
C THR A 141 -1.69 -2.19 19.96
N GLN A 142 -2.00 -3.46 19.64
CA GLN A 142 -3.03 -4.28 20.33
C GLN A 142 -4.41 -3.60 20.35
N SER A 143 -4.69 -2.78 19.34
CA SER A 143 -5.95 -2.05 19.20
C SER A 143 -7.05 -2.94 18.64
N LYS A 144 -8.28 -2.62 19.00
CA LYS A 144 -9.48 -3.20 18.41
C LYS A 144 -10.32 -2.09 17.81
N PHE A 145 -10.67 -2.24 16.54
CA PHE A 145 -11.48 -1.28 15.81
C PHE A 145 -12.27 -2.00 14.73
N THR A 146 -13.25 -1.31 14.15
CA THR A 146 -14.00 -1.80 13.00
C THR A 146 -13.68 -0.94 11.79
N ALA A 147 -13.44 -1.62 10.68
CA ALA A 147 -13.13 -1.03 9.40
C ALA A 147 -14.02 -1.64 8.33
N TRP A 148 -14.42 -0.82 7.37
CA TRP A 148 -15.35 -1.19 6.32
C TRP A 148 -14.75 -0.84 4.97
N TYR A 149 -14.82 -1.77 4.05
CA TYR A 149 -14.44 -1.59 2.65
C TYR A 149 -15.71 -1.67 1.81
N GLY A 150 -15.87 -0.73 0.89
CA GLY A 150 -16.94 -0.78 -0.10
C GLY A 150 -16.36 -1.12 -1.47
N ASP A 151 -17.01 -0.60 -2.51
CA ASP A 151 -16.56 -0.76 -3.90
C ASP A 151 -15.07 -0.42 -4.05
N ILE A 152 -14.33 -1.33 -4.70
CA ILE A 152 -12.95 -1.15 -5.14
C ILE A 152 -12.93 -1.47 -6.63
N ARG A 153 -12.51 -0.51 -7.45
CA ARG A 153 -12.53 -0.59 -8.90
C ARG A 153 -11.17 -0.17 -9.44
N LEU A 154 -10.56 -1.06 -10.22
CA LEU A 154 -9.38 -0.74 -11.02
C LEU A 154 -9.84 -0.58 -12.46
N GLU A 155 -9.70 0.63 -12.98
CA GLU A 155 -10.04 1.01 -14.35
C GLU A 155 -8.74 1.31 -15.10
N THR A 156 -8.72 1.06 -16.41
CA THR A 156 -7.58 1.40 -17.27
C THR A 156 -8.08 1.72 -18.67
N ASP A 157 -7.36 2.59 -19.37
CA ASP A 157 -7.66 2.96 -20.76
C ASP A 157 -7.46 1.79 -21.74
N GLY A 158 -6.82 0.71 -21.29
CA GLY A 158 -6.74 -0.55 -22.01
C GLY A 158 -5.87 -1.56 -21.27
N VAL A 159 -6.23 -2.84 -21.35
CA VAL A 159 -5.36 -3.95 -20.92
C VAL A 159 -4.44 -4.29 -22.09
N PRO A 160 -3.12 -4.03 -22.02
CA PRO A 160 -2.16 -4.55 -22.98
C PRO A 160 -2.24 -6.08 -22.93
N THR A 161 -2.88 -6.65 -23.94
CA THR A 161 -2.81 -8.08 -24.22
C THR A 161 -1.45 -8.38 -24.82
N THR A 162 -0.41 -8.48 -23.98
CA THR A 162 0.77 -9.23 -24.38
C THR A 162 0.47 -10.69 -24.10
N THR A 163 -0.13 -11.36 -25.07
CA THR A 163 -0.09 -12.83 -25.12
C THR A 163 1.39 -13.20 -25.19
N ALA A 164 1.93 -13.81 -24.15
CA ALA A 164 3.24 -14.43 -24.23
C ALA A 164 3.21 -15.43 -25.38
N ALA A 165 3.95 -15.14 -26.45
CA ALA A 165 4.21 -16.12 -27.49
C ALA A 165 4.90 -17.32 -26.82
N LYS A 166 4.35 -18.51 -27.06
CA LYS A 166 4.89 -19.80 -26.60
C LYS A 166 6.29 -20.05 -27.16
#